data_AF-A0A4Y2IRS0-F1
#
_entry.id   AF-A0A4Y2IRS0-F1
#
_cell.length_a   1.000
_cell.length_b   1.000
_cell.length_c   1.000
_cell.angle_alpha   90.00
_cell.angle_beta   90.00
_cell.angle_gamma   90.00
#
_symmetry.space_group_name_H-M   'P 1'
#
loop_
_entity.id
_entity.type
_entity.pdbx_description
1 polymer ?
#
loop_
_entity_poly.entity_id
_entity_poly.type
_entity_poly.pdbx_seq_one_letter_code
_entity_poly.pdbx_strand_id
1 'polypeptide(L)'
;MVLVRSSSKNLIGKCFFFSCRDHVYELVLKAVFEVKIKQVTTSPDIPLFKKPKDNWKNIDLTKIQCYRETVELLRTVTELENLLDLYRAELKIVIVRDDYRELIERSILFLGGDAEKKIKIRPPDAMHQARWMSRAIYSLKLSLFSSQLKLNTKDKEALSDVCLFIVTIYVKPWLQWILAVKAPYKDLCFLKSLKAYEKVNESISKAALQKFSQHLWFLLTK
;
A
#
# COMPACT_ATOMS: atom_id res chain seq x y z
N MET A 1 22.83 24.65 -9.75
CA MET A 1 22.00 25.87 -9.92
C MET A 1 20.82 25.76 -8.98
N VAL A 2 20.60 26.81 -8.22
CA VAL A 2 19.86 26.91 -6.96
C VAL A 2 18.35 26.71 -7.12
N LEU A 3 17.74 26.07 -6.11
CA LEU A 3 16.30 26.06 -5.81
C LEU A 3 15.72 27.49 -5.83
N VAL A 4 14.70 27.73 -6.64
CA VAL A 4 13.76 28.84 -6.39
C VAL A 4 12.38 28.24 -6.11
N ARG A 5 12.00 28.27 -4.83
CA ARG A 5 10.60 28.33 -4.41
C ARG A 5 10.03 29.63 -4.97
N SER A 6 8.92 29.58 -5.71
CA SER A 6 8.02 30.73 -5.79
C SER A 6 6.69 30.38 -5.13
N SER A 7 6.42 31.04 -4.02
CA SER A 7 5.08 31.25 -3.52
C SER A 7 4.63 32.62 -4.02
N SER A 8 3.61 32.68 -4.89
CA SER A 8 2.61 33.75 -4.86
C SER A 8 1.46 33.40 -5.79
N LYS A 9 0.31 33.13 -5.17
CA LYS A 9 -1.03 33.62 -5.47
C LYS A 9 -1.19 34.40 -6.80
N ASN A 10 -2.20 33.97 -7.58
CA ASN A 10 -2.87 34.62 -8.72
C ASN A 10 -2.73 33.95 -10.10
N LEU A 11 -3.02 32.65 -10.18
CA LEU A 11 -3.56 32.03 -11.41
C LEU A 11 -4.86 31.29 -11.07
N ILE A 12 -5.88 32.08 -10.74
CA ILE A 12 -7.25 31.62 -10.46
C ILE A 12 -7.99 31.59 -11.81
N GLY A 13 -8.35 30.39 -12.26
CA GLY A 13 -9.29 30.18 -13.36
C GLY A 13 -8.69 29.41 -14.54
N LYS A 14 -8.90 28.08 -14.55
CA LYS A 14 -8.60 27.10 -15.61
C LYS A 14 -7.25 26.33 -15.55
N CYS A 15 -6.86 25.84 -14.38
CA CYS A 15 -6.17 24.54 -14.28
C CYS A 15 -7.15 23.53 -13.65
N PHE A 16 -8.09 23.05 -14.45
CA PHE A 16 -9.07 22.04 -14.06
C PHE A 16 -8.39 20.66 -14.16
N PHE A 17 -8.38 19.90 -13.05
CA PHE A 17 -8.24 18.44 -12.97
C PHE A 17 -6.95 17.81 -13.56
N PHE A 18 -5.83 17.86 -12.85
CA PHE A 18 -4.89 16.74 -12.87
C PHE A 18 -4.97 16.07 -11.50
N SER A 19 -5.77 15.02 -11.37
CA SER A 19 -5.61 14.10 -10.23
C SER A 19 -4.18 13.59 -10.31
N CYS A 20 -3.31 14.03 -9.39
CA CYS A 20 -1.93 13.53 -9.34
C CYS A 20 -1.99 11.99 -9.26
N ARG A 21 -1.10 11.26 -9.94
CA ARG A 21 -1.14 9.79 -9.93
C ARG A 21 -1.12 9.21 -8.52
N ASP A 22 -0.36 9.82 -7.62
CA ASP A 22 -0.39 9.53 -6.18
C ASP A 22 -1.81 9.56 -5.62
N HIS A 23 -2.58 10.62 -5.93
CA HIS A 23 -3.98 10.74 -5.53
C HIS A 23 -4.87 9.62 -6.10
N VAL A 24 -4.65 9.20 -7.35
CA VAL A 24 -5.40 8.08 -7.95
C VAL A 24 -5.13 6.78 -7.20
N TYR A 25 -3.86 6.48 -6.91
CA TYR A 25 -3.50 5.29 -6.14
C TYR A 25 -4.02 5.36 -4.69
N GLU A 26 -4.04 6.54 -4.06
CA GLU A 26 -4.69 6.74 -2.77
C GLU A 26 -6.19 6.37 -2.81
N LEU A 27 -6.91 6.80 -3.86
CA LEU A 27 -8.32 6.45 -4.05
C LEU A 27 -8.55 4.96 -4.33
N VAL A 28 -7.63 4.31 -5.04
CA VAL A 28 -7.67 2.85 -5.25
C VAL A 28 -7.54 2.13 -3.91
N LEU A 29 -6.53 2.48 -3.12
CA LEU A 29 -6.31 1.85 -1.83
C LEU A 29 -7.50 2.12 -0.89
N LYS A 30 -8.07 3.33 -0.91
CA LYS A 30 -9.31 3.68 -0.19
C LYS A 30 -10.44 2.70 -0.49
N ALA A 31 -10.73 2.44 -1.76
CA ALA A 31 -11.81 1.53 -2.11
C ALA A 31 -11.54 0.09 -1.66
N VAL A 32 -10.28 -0.38 -1.72
CA VAL A 32 -9.91 -1.70 -1.20
C VAL A 32 -10.19 -1.81 0.29
N PHE A 33 -9.85 -0.77 1.06
CA PHE A 33 -10.17 -0.69 2.49
C PHE A 33 -11.69 -0.67 2.73
N GLU A 34 -12.46 0.10 1.98
CA GLU A 34 -13.91 0.20 2.15
C GLU A 34 -14.64 -1.12 1.87
N VAL A 35 -14.13 -1.93 0.93
CA VAL A 35 -14.68 -3.25 0.62
C VAL A 35 -14.48 -4.25 1.78
N LYS A 36 -13.32 -4.23 2.42
CA LYS A 36 -12.96 -5.24 3.44
C LYS A 36 -13.22 -4.78 4.88
N ILE A 37 -13.08 -3.49 5.15
CA ILE A 37 -13.17 -2.90 6.49
C ILE A 37 -14.29 -1.87 6.48
N LYS A 38 -15.51 -2.32 6.80
CA LYS A 38 -16.74 -1.51 6.75
C LYS A 38 -16.72 -0.28 7.68
N GLN A 39 -15.85 -0.25 8.69
CA GLN A 39 -15.79 0.80 9.72
C GLN A 39 -14.95 2.02 9.31
N VAL A 40 -14.43 2.06 8.08
CA VAL A 40 -13.53 3.15 7.62
C VAL A 40 -14.27 4.48 7.43
N THR A 41 -15.60 4.48 7.30
CA THR A 41 -16.39 5.65 6.87
C THR A 41 -17.05 6.46 8.00
N THR A 42 -17.07 5.97 9.25
CA THR A 42 -17.92 6.55 10.32
C THR A 42 -17.18 7.24 11.46
N SER A 43 -15.84 7.12 11.54
CA SER A 43 -15.06 7.69 12.65
C SER A 43 -13.66 8.13 12.19
N PRO A 44 -13.11 9.23 12.73
CA PRO A 44 -11.71 9.62 12.47
C PRO A 44 -10.72 8.52 12.85
N ASP A 45 -11.03 7.74 13.89
CA ASP A 45 -10.28 6.54 14.29
C ASP A 45 -10.96 5.28 13.77
N ILE A 46 -10.24 4.41 13.05
CA ILE A 46 -10.73 3.07 12.69
C ILE A 46 -10.54 2.16 13.92
N PRO A 47 -11.61 1.54 14.46
CA PRO A 47 -11.51 0.70 15.65
C PRO A 47 -10.53 -0.47 15.51
N LEU A 48 -10.38 -1.01 14.29
CA LEU A 48 -9.38 -2.03 13.93
C LEU A 48 -7.95 -1.62 14.31
N PHE A 49 -7.63 -0.34 14.18
CA PHE A 49 -6.29 0.19 14.44
C PHE A 49 -6.11 0.69 15.88
N LYS A 50 -7.20 1.14 16.52
CA LYS A 50 -7.16 1.73 17.86
C LYS A 50 -6.73 0.74 18.94
N LYS A 51 -7.42 -0.39 19.07
CA LYS A 51 -7.13 -1.38 20.14
C LYS A 51 -5.70 -1.93 20.05
N PRO A 52 -5.17 -2.28 18.87
CA PRO A 52 -3.77 -2.69 18.75
C PRO A 52 -2.76 -1.58 19.05
N LYS A 53 -3.11 -0.31 18.78
CA LYS A 53 -2.24 0.84 19.09
C LYS A 53 -1.96 0.91 20.60
N ASP A 54 -3.02 0.82 21.39
CA ASP A 54 -2.96 0.96 22.83
C ASP A 54 -2.18 -0.22 23.47
N ASN A 55 -2.28 -1.41 22.86
CA ASN A 55 -1.57 -2.61 23.30
C ASN A 55 -0.14 -2.73 22.73
N TRP A 56 0.34 -1.78 21.93
CA TRP A 56 1.61 -1.93 21.19
C TRP A 56 2.82 -2.17 22.10
N LYS A 57 2.83 -1.56 23.30
CA LYS A 57 3.91 -1.70 24.29
C LYS A 57 4.10 -3.15 24.79
N ASN A 58 3.08 -3.98 24.64
CA ASN A 58 3.06 -5.37 25.11
C ASN A 58 3.36 -6.38 23.98
N ILE A 59 3.63 -5.91 22.77
CA ILE A 59 3.93 -6.76 21.62
C ILE A 59 5.41 -7.13 21.63
N ASP A 60 5.69 -8.43 21.55
CA ASP A 60 7.03 -8.95 21.35
C ASP A 60 7.43 -8.78 19.88
N LEU A 61 8.33 -7.83 19.60
CA LEU A 61 8.80 -7.50 18.25
C LEU A 61 9.67 -8.61 17.64
N THR A 62 10.05 -9.64 18.39
CA THR A 62 10.81 -10.79 17.86
C THR A 62 9.90 -11.85 17.26
N LYS A 63 8.63 -11.92 17.69
CA LYS A 63 7.63 -12.90 17.23
C LYS A 63 6.86 -12.37 16.03
N ILE A 64 7.59 -12.17 14.93
CA ILE A 64 7.05 -11.71 13.65
C ILE A 64 6.46 -12.89 12.90
N GLN A 65 5.25 -12.73 12.38
CA GLN A 65 4.63 -13.65 11.43
C GLN A 65 4.98 -13.21 10.01
N CYS A 66 5.35 -14.17 9.16
CA CYS A 66 5.41 -13.95 7.72
C CYS A 66 4.26 -14.70 7.03
N TYR A 67 3.97 -14.32 5.79
CA TYR A 67 2.85 -14.86 5.01
C TYR A 67 3.35 -15.51 3.71
N ARG A 68 4.62 -15.96 3.69
CA ARG A 68 5.27 -16.54 2.52
C ARG A 68 4.44 -17.67 1.92
N GLU A 69 4.05 -18.64 2.75
CA GLU A 69 3.30 -19.81 2.30
C GLU A 69 1.94 -19.42 1.71
N THR A 70 1.27 -18.43 2.32
CA THR A 70 -0.01 -17.91 1.79
C THR A 70 0.18 -17.25 0.43
N VAL A 71 1.30 -16.55 0.22
CA VAL A 71 1.59 -15.88 -1.06
C VAL A 71 2.00 -16.88 -2.14
N GLU A 72 2.74 -17.93 -1.78
CA GLU A 72 3.14 -19.01 -2.69
C GLU A 72 1.95 -19.85 -3.18
N LEU A 73 0.85 -19.90 -2.43
CA LEU A 73 -0.42 -20.49 -2.92
C LEU A 73 -1.08 -19.67 -4.03
N LEU A 74 -0.74 -18.38 -4.13
CA LEU A 74 -1.41 -17.42 -5.02
C LEU A 74 -0.53 -16.99 -6.20
N ARG A 75 0.78 -17.18 -6.09
CA ARG A 75 1.79 -16.76 -7.06
C ARG A 75 2.87 -17.82 -7.18
N THR A 76 3.51 -17.87 -8.33
CA THR A 76 4.68 -18.75 -8.50
C THR A 76 5.84 -18.27 -7.62
N VAL A 77 6.69 -19.21 -7.17
CA VAL A 77 7.92 -18.88 -6.42
C VAL A 77 8.77 -17.86 -7.18
N THR A 78 8.87 -18.00 -8.51
CA THR A 78 9.59 -17.07 -9.37
C THR A 78 9.00 -15.66 -9.34
N GLU A 79 7.69 -15.49 -9.34
CA GLU A 79 7.05 -14.18 -9.23
C GLU A 79 7.29 -13.53 -7.86
N LEU A 80 7.32 -14.34 -6.80
CA LEU A 80 7.60 -13.88 -5.44
C LEU A 80 9.04 -13.39 -5.30
N GLU A 81 10.03 -14.16 -5.76
CA GLU A 81 11.44 -13.76 -5.69
C GLU A 81 11.71 -12.52 -6.56
N ASN A 82 11.14 -12.45 -7.76
CA ASN A 82 11.22 -11.24 -8.60
C ASN A 82 10.63 -9.99 -7.89
N LEU A 83 9.59 -10.16 -7.08
CA LEU A 83 8.99 -9.07 -6.32
C LEU A 83 9.89 -8.65 -5.15
N LEU A 84 10.48 -9.60 -4.44
CA LEU A 84 11.46 -9.34 -3.38
C LEU A 84 12.70 -8.62 -3.92
N ASP A 85 13.23 -9.05 -5.07
CA ASP A 85 14.38 -8.42 -5.70
C ASP A 85 14.10 -6.99 -6.14
N LEU A 86 12.89 -6.72 -6.65
CA LEU A 86 12.44 -5.36 -6.93
C LEU A 86 12.46 -4.51 -5.65
N TYR A 87 11.89 -4.99 -4.55
CA TYR A 87 11.87 -4.26 -3.28
C TYR A 87 13.27 -4.03 -2.70
N ARG A 88 14.16 -5.00 -2.78
CA ARG A 88 15.57 -4.85 -2.40
C ARG A 88 16.27 -3.80 -3.26
N ALA A 89 16.01 -3.76 -4.58
CA ALA A 89 16.59 -2.77 -5.48
C ALA A 89 16.11 -1.35 -5.14
N GLU A 90 14.81 -1.18 -4.86
CA GLU A 90 14.24 0.12 -4.47
C GLU A 90 14.84 0.63 -3.15
N LEU A 91 15.15 -0.24 -2.18
CA LEU A 91 15.79 0.16 -0.92
C LEU A 91 17.20 0.73 -1.07
N LYS A 92 17.92 0.37 -2.14
CA LYS A 92 19.28 0.83 -2.47
C LYS A 92 19.29 2.24 -3.05
N ILE A 93 18.14 2.77 -3.47
CA ILE A 93 18.04 4.14 -3.97
C ILE A 93 18.32 5.11 -2.82
N VAL A 94 19.27 6.04 -3.04
CA VAL A 94 19.84 6.90 -1.99
C VAL A 94 18.79 7.86 -1.41
N ILE A 95 17.81 8.30 -2.21
CA ILE A 95 16.79 9.30 -1.81
C ILE A 95 15.41 8.64 -1.77
N VAL A 96 15.25 7.61 -0.93
CA VAL A 96 13.93 7.04 -0.62
C VAL A 96 13.37 7.75 0.60
N ARG A 97 12.16 8.32 0.47
CA ARG A 97 11.40 8.93 1.57
C ARG A 97 11.19 7.91 2.69
N ASP A 98 11.32 8.32 3.95
CA ASP A 98 11.34 7.40 5.10
C ASP A 98 10.10 6.50 5.21
N ASP A 99 8.92 7.00 4.89
CA ASP A 99 7.67 6.23 4.89
C ASP A 99 7.62 5.20 3.74
N TYR A 100 8.17 5.51 2.57
CA TYR A 100 8.32 4.55 1.47
C TYR A 100 9.32 3.45 1.84
N ARG A 101 10.44 3.82 2.48
CA ARG A 101 11.41 2.86 3.01
C ARG A 101 10.72 1.92 3.99
N GLU A 102 9.95 2.46 4.94
CA GLU A 102 9.21 1.65 5.90
C GLU A 102 8.19 0.72 5.22
N LEU A 103 7.41 1.21 4.25
CA LEU A 103 6.48 0.38 3.48
C LEU A 103 7.17 -0.79 2.79
N ILE A 104 8.31 -0.55 2.14
CA ILE A 104 9.08 -1.58 1.44
C ILE A 104 9.63 -2.60 2.44
N GLU A 105 10.24 -2.15 3.53
CA GLU A 105 10.76 -3.01 4.59
C GLU A 105 9.67 -3.92 5.18
N ARG A 106 8.47 -3.37 5.45
CA ARG A 106 7.34 -4.17 5.95
C ARG A 106 6.81 -5.15 4.90
N SER A 107 6.85 -4.77 3.63
CA SER A 107 6.45 -5.65 2.52
C SER A 107 7.42 -6.83 2.39
N ILE A 108 8.72 -6.61 2.49
CA ILE A 108 9.74 -7.68 2.47
C ILE A 108 9.52 -8.64 3.64
N LEU A 109 9.32 -8.14 4.86
CA LEU A 109 9.03 -8.96 6.04
C LEU A 109 7.75 -9.79 5.87
N PHE A 110 6.68 -9.17 5.36
CA PHE A 110 5.41 -9.86 5.13
C PHE A 110 5.57 -11.01 4.13
N LEU A 111 6.34 -10.79 3.06
CA LEU A 111 6.64 -11.80 2.04
C LEU A 111 7.65 -12.87 2.50
N GLY A 112 8.17 -12.78 3.74
CA GLY A 112 9.15 -13.73 4.27
C GLY A 112 10.53 -13.61 3.61
N GLY A 113 10.90 -12.41 3.15
CA GLY A 113 12.26 -12.12 2.70
C GLY A 113 13.14 -11.71 3.88
N ASP A 114 14.42 -12.10 3.84
CA ASP A 114 15.41 -11.59 4.79
C ASP A 114 15.59 -10.08 4.61
N ALA A 115 15.41 -9.34 5.70
CA ALA A 115 15.78 -7.95 5.72
C ALA A 115 17.28 -7.84 5.98
N GLU A 116 18.01 -7.24 5.05
CA GLU A 116 19.47 -7.01 5.13
C GLU A 116 19.91 -6.24 6.40
N LYS A 117 18.98 -5.66 7.15
CA LYS A 117 19.19 -4.97 8.42
C LYS A 117 18.29 -5.56 9.50
N LYS A 118 18.74 -5.53 10.76
CA LYS A 118 17.86 -5.63 11.94
C LYS A 118 16.79 -4.53 11.85
N ILE A 119 15.65 -4.80 11.23
CA ILE A 119 14.58 -3.82 11.04
C ILE A 119 14.06 -3.43 12.42
N LYS A 120 14.24 -2.16 12.79
CA LYS A 120 13.61 -1.59 13.97
C LYS A 120 12.17 -1.27 13.63
N ILE A 121 11.22 -2.06 14.13
CA ILE A 121 9.80 -1.78 13.96
C ILE A 121 9.40 -0.69 14.96
N ARG A 122 9.15 0.50 14.45
CA ARG A 122 8.65 1.63 15.25
C ARG A 122 7.17 1.42 15.60
N PRO A 123 6.69 1.94 16.74
CA PRO A 123 5.28 1.96 17.03
C PRO A 123 4.49 2.66 15.92
N PRO A 124 3.21 2.30 15.73
CA PRO A 124 2.37 2.97 14.78
C PRO A 124 2.18 4.44 15.18
N ASP A 125 2.44 5.34 14.24
CA ASP A 125 2.28 6.79 14.44
C ASP A 125 0.79 7.19 14.52
N ALA A 126 0.51 8.46 14.80
CA ALA A 126 -0.83 9.02 14.76
C ALA A 126 -1.48 8.76 13.38
N MET A 127 -2.51 7.91 13.37
CA MET A 127 -3.24 7.56 12.15
C MET A 127 -4.35 8.59 11.91
N HIS A 128 -4.16 9.45 10.90
CA HIS A 128 -5.23 10.28 10.35
C HIS A 128 -5.82 9.64 9.09
N GLN A 129 -7.14 9.76 8.89
CA GLN A 129 -7.87 9.22 7.74
C GLN A 129 -7.26 9.60 6.38
N ALA A 130 -6.68 10.79 6.29
CA ALA A 130 -6.13 11.37 5.05
C ALA A 130 -4.73 10.86 4.68
N ARG A 131 -4.04 10.08 5.53
CA ARG A 131 -2.68 9.59 5.27
C ARG A 131 -2.69 8.12 4.85
N TRP A 132 -2.98 7.86 3.58
CA TRP A 132 -3.13 6.50 3.04
C TRP A 132 -1.88 5.62 3.17
N MET A 133 -0.69 6.20 2.99
CA MET A 133 0.57 5.48 3.20
C MET A 133 0.70 4.95 4.64
N SER A 134 0.36 5.79 5.62
CA SER A 134 0.35 5.40 7.03
C SER A 134 -0.60 4.22 7.26
N ARG A 135 -1.77 4.20 6.61
CA ARG A 135 -2.72 3.07 6.71
C ARG A 135 -2.15 1.78 6.16
N ALA A 136 -1.50 1.82 5.00
CA ALA A 136 -0.85 0.64 4.43
C ALA A 136 0.22 0.08 5.36
N ILE A 137 1.11 0.94 5.87
CA ILE A 137 2.17 0.56 6.81
C ILE A 137 1.56 0.00 8.11
N TYR A 138 0.51 0.63 8.62
CA TYR A 138 -0.18 0.21 9.84
C TYR A 138 -0.79 -1.18 9.66
N SER A 139 -1.49 -1.41 8.56
CA SER A 139 -2.06 -2.72 8.23
C SER A 139 -1.00 -3.81 8.20
N LEU A 140 0.13 -3.57 7.51
CA LEU A 140 1.23 -4.52 7.45
C LEU A 140 1.79 -4.81 8.84
N LYS A 141 2.03 -3.78 9.66
CA LYS A 141 2.48 -3.96 11.05
C LYS A 141 1.51 -4.83 11.86
N LEU A 142 0.20 -4.57 11.76
CA LEU A 142 -0.77 -5.38 12.51
C LEU A 142 -0.82 -6.82 12.05
N SER A 143 -0.70 -7.06 10.75
CA SER A 143 -0.65 -8.39 10.19
C SER A 143 0.57 -9.17 10.71
N LEU A 144 1.76 -8.55 10.68
CA LEU A 144 3.00 -9.17 11.18
C LEU A 144 2.92 -9.60 12.65
N PHE A 145 2.05 -8.99 13.46
CA PHE A 145 1.87 -9.32 14.89
C PHE A 145 0.47 -9.87 15.21
N SER A 146 -0.27 -10.34 14.21
CA SER A 146 -1.69 -10.67 14.36
C SER A 146 -1.96 -11.82 15.35
N SER A 147 -0.99 -12.71 15.58
CA SER A 147 -1.04 -13.76 16.61
C SER A 147 -1.07 -13.21 18.04
N GLN A 148 -0.41 -12.09 18.27
CA GLN A 148 -0.32 -11.45 19.59
C GLN A 148 -1.48 -10.48 19.85
N LEU A 149 -2.24 -10.15 18.79
CA LEU A 149 -3.35 -9.22 18.85
C LEU A 149 -4.70 -9.94 19.04
N LYS A 150 -5.52 -9.39 19.93
CA LYS A 150 -6.92 -9.81 20.13
C LYS A 150 -7.83 -9.28 19.03
N LEU A 151 -7.60 -9.73 17.80
CA LEU A 151 -8.46 -9.46 16.64
C LEU A 151 -9.45 -10.63 16.46
N ASN A 152 -10.70 -10.31 16.10
CA ASN A 152 -11.66 -11.35 15.72
C ASN A 152 -11.26 -11.96 14.35
N THR A 153 -11.78 -13.14 14.04
CA THR A 153 -11.41 -13.89 12.82
C THR A 153 -11.69 -13.09 11.55
N LYS A 154 -12.86 -12.41 11.48
CA LYS A 154 -13.25 -11.60 10.31
C LYS A 154 -12.29 -10.43 10.06
N ASP A 155 -11.86 -9.76 11.12
CA ASP A 155 -10.92 -8.65 11.06
C ASP A 155 -9.52 -9.13 10.67
N LYS A 156 -9.09 -10.33 11.13
CA LYS A 156 -7.82 -10.95 10.72
C LYS A 156 -7.82 -11.32 9.24
N GLU A 157 -8.92 -11.88 8.74
CA GLU A 157 -9.10 -12.21 7.32
C GLU A 157 -9.11 -10.93 6.47
N ALA A 158 -9.92 -9.94 6.84
CA ALA A 158 -9.98 -8.66 6.15
C ALA A 158 -8.62 -7.94 6.12
N LEU A 159 -7.88 -7.98 7.23
CA LEU A 159 -6.54 -7.41 7.32
C LEU A 159 -5.56 -8.15 6.41
N SER A 160 -5.58 -9.49 6.41
CA SER A 160 -4.74 -10.31 5.55
C SER A 160 -4.99 -10.04 4.07
N ASP A 161 -6.27 -10.00 3.67
CA ASP A 161 -6.70 -9.67 2.30
C ASP A 161 -6.16 -8.31 1.82
N VAL A 162 -6.26 -7.29 2.67
CA VAL A 162 -5.77 -5.94 2.36
C VAL A 162 -4.23 -5.92 2.29
N CYS A 163 -3.54 -6.57 3.25
CA CYS A 163 -2.08 -6.63 3.26
C CYS A 163 -1.54 -7.34 2.01
N LEU A 164 -2.16 -8.46 1.64
CA LEU A 164 -1.82 -9.23 0.43
C LEU A 164 -1.97 -8.39 -0.85
N PHE A 165 -3.06 -7.63 -0.97
CA PHE A 165 -3.22 -6.69 -2.07
C PHE A 165 -2.14 -5.61 -2.05
N ILE A 166 -1.86 -5.02 -0.88
CA ILE A 166 -0.84 -3.98 -0.74
C ILE A 166 0.51 -4.49 -1.25
N VAL A 167 1.02 -5.58 -0.68
CA VAL A 167 2.37 -6.06 -0.95
C VAL A 167 2.52 -6.64 -2.35
N THR A 168 1.47 -7.21 -2.94
CA THR A 168 1.61 -7.91 -4.23
C THR A 168 1.15 -7.11 -5.44
N ILE A 169 0.27 -6.12 -5.26
CA ILE A 169 -0.34 -5.36 -6.35
C ILE A 169 -0.05 -3.86 -6.23
N TYR A 170 -0.16 -3.28 -5.04
CA TYR A 170 -0.16 -1.82 -4.86
C TYR A 170 1.24 -1.19 -4.77
N VAL A 171 2.15 -1.77 -3.99
CA VAL A 171 3.46 -1.15 -3.69
C VAL A 171 4.31 -0.99 -4.95
N LYS A 172 4.37 -2.01 -5.81
CA LYS A 172 5.15 -1.98 -7.05
C LYS A 172 4.84 -0.77 -7.96
N PRO A 173 3.60 -0.54 -8.42
CA PRO A 173 3.27 0.62 -9.24
C PRO A 173 3.39 1.94 -8.46
N TRP A 174 3.13 1.93 -7.15
CA TRP A 174 3.32 3.11 -6.29
C TRP A 174 4.77 3.58 -6.26
N LEU A 175 5.77 2.69 -6.33
CA LEU A 175 7.19 3.08 -6.33
C LEU A 175 7.67 3.56 -7.71
N GLN A 176 7.08 3.05 -8.80
CA GLN A 176 7.60 3.25 -10.17
C GLN A 176 7.09 4.52 -10.89
N TRP A 177 6.58 5.51 -10.16
CA TRP A 177 5.87 6.68 -10.69
C TRP A 177 6.76 7.81 -11.27
N ILE A 178 8.08 7.74 -11.05
CA ILE A 178 9.01 8.87 -11.26
C ILE A 178 9.14 9.30 -12.73
N LEU A 179 8.83 8.44 -13.71
CA LEU A 179 9.00 8.76 -15.13
C LEU A 179 7.65 9.02 -15.82
N ALA A 180 7.35 10.29 -16.07
CA ALA A 180 6.14 10.72 -16.76
C ALA A 180 5.97 10.06 -18.15
N VAL A 181 7.06 9.86 -18.88
CA VAL A 181 7.03 9.23 -20.22
C VAL A 181 6.57 7.77 -20.17
N LYS A 182 6.82 7.06 -19.06
CA LYS A 182 6.41 5.66 -18.88
C LYS A 182 4.99 5.53 -18.28
N ALA A 183 4.31 6.64 -17.99
CA ALA A 183 3.02 6.65 -17.31
C ALA A 183 1.98 5.73 -17.94
N PRO A 184 1.66 5.86 -19.25
CA PRO A 184 0.54 5.12 -19.82
C PRO A 184 0.80 3.62 -19.80
N TYR A 185 2.04 3.23 -20.10
CA TYR A 185 2.46 1.83 -20.04
C TYR A 185 2.34 1.26 -18.62
N LYS A 186 2.78 2.01 -17.60
CA LYS A 186 2.69 1.57 -16.19
C LYS A 186 1.25 1.46 -15.71
N ASP A 187 0.38 2.38 -16.12
CA ASP A 187 -1.05 2.35 -15.81
C ASP A 187 -1.73 1.12 -16.45
N LEU A 188 -1.38 0.79 -17.70
CA LEU A 188 -1.83 -0.44 -18.37
C LEU A 188 -1.31 -1.71 -17.67
N CYS A 189 -0.04 -1.73 -17.25
CA CYS A 189 0.50 -2.83 -16.46
C CYS A 189 -0.28 -3.01 -15.15
N PHE A 190 -0.61 -1.91 -14.47
CA PHE A 190 -1.39 -1.95 -13.25
C PHE A 190 -2.81 -2.51 -13.47
N LEU A 191 -3.51 -2.07 -14.52
CA LEU A 191 -4.80 -2.63 -14.92
C LEU A 191 -4.72 -4.14 -15.18
N LYS A 192 -3.69 -4.60 -15.89
CA LYS A 192 -3.46 -6.03 -16.15
C LYS A 192 -3.26 -6.79 -14.85
N SER A 193 -2.45 -6.26 -13.92
CA SER A 193 -2.24 -6.87 -12.60
C SER A 193 -3.53 -6.92 -11.78
N LEU A 194 -4.33 -5.85 -11.78
CA LEU A 194 -5.62 -5.82 -11.11
C LEU A 194 -6.58 -6.87 -11.68
N LYS A 195 -6.68 -6.99 -13.01
CA LYS A 195 -7.53 -7.99 -13.66
C LYS A 195 -7.08 -9.42 -13.35
N ALA A 196 -5.77 -9.69 -13.33
CA ALA A 196 -5.25 -10.99 -12.93
C ALA A 196 -5.56 -11.31 -11.46
N TYR A 197 -5.54 -10.30 -10.58
CA TYR A 197 -5.84 -10.43 -9.15
C TYR A 197 -7.31 -10.77 -8.85
N GLU A 198 -8.21 -10.67 -9.84
CA GLU A 198 -9.61 -11.10 -9.70
C GLU A 198 -9.72 -12.57 -9.29
N LYS A 199 -8.78 -13.42 -9.74
CA LYS A 199 -8.68 -14.83 -9.35
C LYS A 199 -8.35 -15.05 -7.88
N VAL A 200 -7.72 -14.07 -7.24
CA VAL A 200 -7.31 -14.11 -5.83
C VAL A 200 -8.41 -13.48 -4.97
N ASN A 201 -8.88 -12.29 -5.34
CA ASN A 201 -9.93 -11.60 -4.61
C ASN A 201 -10.74 -10.70 -5.54
N GLU A 202 -11.84 -11.24 -6.05
CA GLU A 202 -12.73 -10.58 -7.00
C GLU A 202 -13.24 -9.23 -6.48
N SER A 203 -13.67 -9.19 -5.22
CA SER A 203 -14.22 -7.96 -4.61
C SER A 203 -13.22 -6.81 -4.56
N ILE A 204 -11.97 -7.09 -4.16
CA ILE A 204 -10.88 -6.11 -4.10
C ILE A 204 -10.50 -5.67 -5.52
N SER A 205 -10.32 -6.64 -6.42
CA SER A 205 -9.95 -6.37 -7.82
C SER A 205 -10.97 -5.46 -8.50
N LYS A 206 -12.26 -5.78 -8.41
CA LYS A 206 -13.34 -4.98 -9.02
C LYS A 206 -13.39 -3.56 -8.46
N ALA A 207 -13.30 -3.41 -7.14
CA ALA A 207 -13.30 -2.09 -6.51
C ALA A 207 -12.10 -1.23 -6.94
N ALA A 208 -10.90 -1.83 -6.96
CA ALA A 208 -9.68 -1.16 -7.39
C ALA A 208 -9.73 -0.79 -8.89
N LEU A 209 -10.19 -1.71 -9.75
CA LEU A 209 -10.37 -1.47 -11.19
C LEU A 209 -11.36 -0.34 -11.44
N GLN A 210 -12.52 -0.38 -10.79
CA GLN A 210 -13.55 0.65 -10.93
C GLN A 210 -12.99 2.02 -10.55
N LYS A 211 -12.31 2.14 -9.40
CA LYS A 211 -11.70 3.40 -8.99
C LYS A 211 -10.61 3.86 -9.94
N PHE A 212 -9.68 2.99 -10.30
CA PHE A 212 -8.57 3.38 -11.18
C PHE A 212 -9.10 3.86 -12.54
N SER A 213 -10.08 3.15 -13.11
CA SER A 213 -10.65 3.45 -14.43
C SER A 213 -11.37 4.80 -14.49
N GLN A 214 -11.98 5.24 -13.39
CA GLN A 214 -12.62 6.57 -13.29
C GLN A 214 -11.62 7.72 -13.43
N HIS A 215 -10.32 7.46 -13.26
CA HIS A 215 -9.26 8.47 -13.30
C HIS A 215 -8.33 8.34 -14.51
N LEU A 216 -8.65 7.48 -15.48
CA LEU A 216 -7.88 7.28 -16.72
C LEU A 216 -8.37 8.15 -17.90
N TRP A 217 -9.09 9.24 -17.62
CA TRP A 217 -9.66 10.12 -18.65
C TRP A 217 -8.62 10.64 -19.66
N PHE A 218 -7.36 10.81 -19.25
CA PHE A 218 -6.25 11.24 -20.10
C PHE A 218 -5.79 10.20 -21.14
N LEU A 219 -6.17 8.92 -21.00
CA LEU A 219 -5.93 7.89 -22.02
C LEU A 219 -6.97 7.90 -23.13
N LEU A 220 -8.09 8.61 -22.95
CA LEU A 220 -9.24 8.64 -23.85
C LEU A 220 -9.38 9.96 -24.61
N THR A 221 -8.63 10.99 -24.24
CA THR A 221 -8.57 12.25 -24.98
C THR A 221 -7.69 12.09 -26.23
N LYS A 222 -8.35 11.93 -27.38
CA LYS A 222 -7.78 12.18 -28.71
C LYS A 222 -7.80 13.67 -29.04
#